data_AF-A0A7V1JL43-F1
#
_entry.id   AF-A0A7V1JL43-F1
#
_cell.length_a   1.000
_cell.length_b   1.000
_cell.length_c   1.000
_cell.angle_alpha   90.00
_cell.angle_beta   90.00
_cell.angle_gamma   90.00
#
_symmetry.space_group_name_H-M   'P 1'
#
loop_
_entity.id
_entity.type
_entity.pdbx_description
1 polymer ?
#
loop_
_entity_poly.entity_id
_entity_poly.type
_entity_poly.pdbx_seq_one_letter_code
_entity_poly.pdbx_strand_id
1 'polypeptide(L)' 'LSPLSLGEQVTVRVRVSELRNSSFIFEYRIEGEDGRLAATARSVQVCYDYQAGRSLPIPDRWRAAIVSYEPGLTEEE' A
#
# COMPACT_ATOMS: atom_id res chain seq x y z
N LEU A 1 0.75 3.25 -20.49
CA LEU A 1 -0.08 4.02 -19.55
C LEU A 1 -1.03 4.87 -20.38
N SER A 2 -2.29 5.02 -19.96
CA SER A 2 -3.32 5.76 -20.71
C SER A 2 -3.96 6.84 -19.82
N PRO A 3 -4.20 8.07 -20.31
CA PRO A 3 -4.69 9.17 -19.48
C PRO A 3 -6.12 8.94 -19.00
N LEU A 4 -6.48 9.34 -17.78
CA LEU A 4 -7.87 9.36 -17.32
C LEU A 4 -8.58 10.65 -17.74
N SER A 5 -9.89 10.57 -17.96
CA SER A 5 -10.72 11.74 -18.28
C SER A 5 -11.60 12.15 -17.10
N LEU A 6 -12.03 13.42 -17.08
CA LEU A 6 -12.97 13.90 -16.06
C LEU A 6 -14.28 13.12 -16.14
N GLY A 7 -14.76 12.63 -14.99
CA GLY A 7 -16.00 11.86 -14.89
C GLY A 7 -15.84 10.36 -15.15
N GLU A 8 -14.66 9.89 -15.52
CA GLU A 8 -14.37 8.46 -15.69
C GLU A 8 -14.35 7.73 -14.34
N GLN A 9 -14.94 6.54 -14.28
CA GLN A 9 -14.82 5.68 -13.10
C GLN A 9 -13.42 5.06 -13.05
N VAL A 10 -12.76 5.16 -11.90
CA VAL A 10 -11.39 4.70 -11.70
C VAL A 10 -11.35 3.59 -10.67
N THR A 11 -10.68 2.48 -10.98
CA THR A 11 -10.39 1.43 -10.00
C THR A 11 -8.95 1.56 -9.53
N VAL A 12 -8.76 1.81 -8.23
CA VAL A 12 -7.43 1.80 -7.60
C VAL A 12 -7.28 0.49 -6.84
N ARG A 13 -6.37 -0.37 -7.30
CA ARG A 13 -5.95 -1.56 -6.57
C ARG A 13 -4.70 -1.24 -5.79
N VAL A 14 -4.65 -1.69 -4.54
CA VAL A 14 -3.51 -1.53 -3.64
C VAL A 14 -3.17 -2.88 -3.03
N ARG A 15 -1.87 -3.10 -2.82
CA ARG A 15 -1.33 -4.19 -2.01
C ARG A 15 -0.18 -3.68 -1.16
N VAL A 16 0.08 -4.34 -0.03
CA VAL A 16 1.36 -4.19 0.67
C VAL A 16 2.38 -5.12 -0.01
N SER A 17 3.46 -4.57 -0.52
CA SER A 17 4.51 -5.35 -1.20
C SER A 17 5.71 -5.66 -0.31
N GLU A 18 5.88 -4.96 0.80
CA GLU A 18 6.99 -5.14 1.74
C GLU A 18 6.60 -4.66 3.15
N LEU A 19 6.96 -5.42 4.18
CA LEU A 19 6.84 -5.05 5.59
C LEU A 19 8.23 -4.87 6.22
N ARG A 20 8.48 -3.74 6.89
CA ARG A 20 9.71 -3.45 7.65
C ARG A 20 9.39 -3.27 9.13
N ASN A 21 10.33 -2.79 9.94
CA ASN A 21 10.12 -2.57 11.38
C ASN A 21 9.08 -1.47 11.68
N SER A 22 9.23 -0.27 11.12
CA SER A 22 8.35 0.88 11.39
C SER A 22 7.63 1.40 10.14
N SER A 23 7.80 0.72 9.00
CA SER A 23 7.23 1.14 7.73
C SER A 23 6.86 -0.03 6.84
N PHE A 24 5.98 0.22 5.88
CA PHE A 24 5.57 -0.75 4.88
C PHE A 24 5.37 -0.06 3.53
N ILE A 25 5.38 -0.84 2.45
CA ILE A 25 5.32 -0.31 1.09
C ILE A 25 3.99 -0.67 0.46
N PHE A 26 3.28 0.36 -0.03
CA PHE A 26 2.14 0.16 -0.91
C PHE A 26 2.55 0.22 -2.37
N GLU A 27 2.04 -0.71 -3.15
CA GLU A 27 2.04 -0.67 -4.61
C GLU A 27 0.61 -0.50 -5.12
N TYR A 28 0.46 0.38 -6.12
CA TYR A 28 -0.82 0.74 -6.68
C TYR A 28 -0.89 0.42 -8.15
N ARG A 29 -2.08 0.00 -8.56
CA ARG A 29 -2.46 -0.15 -9.96
C ARG A 29 -3.77 0.61 -10.18
N ILE A 30 -3.70 1.69 -10.95
CA ILE A 30 -4.80 2.61 -11.20
C ILE A 30 -5.30 2.36 -12.61
N GLU A 31 -6.57 1.94 -12.73
CA GLU A 31 -7.19 1.56 -13.99
C GLU A 31 -8.41 2.42 -14.30
N GLY A 32 -8.58 2.73 -15.59
CA GLY A 32 -9.83 3.31 -16.10
C GLY A 32 -10.97 2.30 -16.12
N GLU A 33 -12.16 2.74 -16.52
CA GLU A 33 -13.39 1.94 -16.50
C GLU A 33 -13.30 0.70 -17.41
N ASP A 34 -12.53 0.79 -18.50
CA ASP A 34 -12.26 -0.30 -19.44
C ASP A 34 -11.10 -1.22 -19.00
N GLY A 35 -10.61 -1.06 -17.78
CA GLY A 35 -9.50 -1.85 -17.22
C GLY A 35 -8.11 -1.45 -17.74
N ARG A 36 -8.01 -0.40 -18.57
CA ARG A 36 -6.71 0.07 -19.06
C ARG A 36 -5.87 0.63 -17.91
N LEU A 37 -4.57 0.34 -17.93
CA LEU A 37 -3.66 0.87 -16.93
C LEU A 37 -3.40 2.35 -17.15
N ALA A 38 -3.90 3.18 -16.24
CA ALA A 38 -3.68 4.62 -16.25
C ALA A 38 -2.37 5.00 -15.59
N ALA A 39 -2.09 4.45 -14.41
CA ALA A 39 -0.88 4.73 -13.66
C ALA A 39 -0.51 3.56 -12.74
N THR A 40 0.76 3.51 -12.39
CA THR A 40 1.27 2.75 -11.23
C THR A 40 1.84 3.73 -10.23
N ALA A 41 1.83 3.36 -8.96
CA ALA A 41 2.50 4.14 -7.93
C ALA A 41 3.13 3.23 -6.88
N ARG A 42 4.10 3.79 -6.16
CA ARG A 42 4.75 3.17 -5.01
C ARG A 42 4.85 4.22 -3.91
N SER A 43 4.50 3.86 -2.69
CA SER A 43 4.65 4.75 -1.53
C SER A 43 5.17 3.99 -0.32
N VAL A 44 5.91 4.68 0.54
CA VAL A 44 6.35 4.16 1.84
C VAL A 44 5.49 4.79 2.91
N GLN A 45 4.89 3.96 3.74
CA GLN A 45 4.05 4.36 4.87
C GLN A 45 4.81 4.12 6.16
N VAL A 46 4.92 5.14 7.03
CA VAL A 46 5.64 5.05 8.30
C VAL A 46 4.65 5.12 9.46
N CYS A 47 4.74 4.17 10.39
CA CYS A 47 4.03 4.26 11.66
C CYS A 47 4.70 5.32 12.53
N TYR A 48 3.98 6.37 12.87
CA TYR A 48 4.53 7.55 13.53
C TYR A 48 3.75 7.92 14.79
N ASP A 49 4.47 8.15 15.87
CA ASP A 49 3.96 8.66 17.13
C ASP A 49 4.08 10.18 17.11
N TYR A 50 2.96 10.84 16.87
CA TYR A 50 2.90 12.30 16.83
C TYR A 50 3.03 12.96 18.21
N GLN A 51 2.76 12.22 19.30
CA GLN A 51 2.95 12.74 20.66
C GLN A 51 4.43 12.71 21.04
N ALA A 52 5.12 11.61 20.75
CA ALA A 52 6.56 11.45 21.01
C ALA A 52 7.46 12.03 19.91
N GLY A 53 6.89 12.45 18.77
CA GLY A 53 7.63 13.03 17.65
C GLY A 53 8.61 12.07 16.97
N ARG A 54 8.31 10.77 16.92
CA ARG A 54 9.19 9.75 16.33
C ARG A 54 8.43 8.60 15.70
N SER A 55 9.10 7.84 14.83
CA SER A 55 8.52 6.59 14.32
C SER A 55 8.41 5.55 15.43
N LEU A 56 7.42 4.68 15.31
CA LEU A 56 7.25 3.50 16.17
C LEU A 56 7.22 2.22 15.31
N PRO A 57 7.52 1.05 15.90
CA PRO A 57 7.30 -0.22 15.23
C PRO A 57 5.85 -0.35 14.75
N ILE A 58 5.64 -1.02 13.62
CA ILE A 58 4.30 -1.38 13.15
C ILE A 58 3.63 -2.23 14.26
N PRO A 59 2.44 -1.84 14.76
CA PRO A 59 1.73 -2.61 15.77
C PRO A 59 1.50 -4.05 15.33
N ASP A 60 1.69 -5.02 16.23
CA ASP A 60 1.57 -6.46 15.90
C ASP A 60 0.22 -6.83 15.29
N ARG A 61 -0.87 -6.23 15.79
CA ARG A 61 -2.21 -6.40 15.21
C ARG A 61 -2.30 -5.97 13.74
N TRP A 62 -1.54 -4.96 13.33
CA TRP A 62 -1.51 -4.49 11.94
C TRP A 62 -0.66 -5.43 11.09
N ARG A 63 0.51 -5.85 11.60
CA ARG A 63 1.34 -6.86 10.93
C ARG A 63 0.55 -8.12 10.63
N ALA A 64 -0.11 -8.68 11.64
CA ALA A 64 -0.92 -9.89 11.50
C ALA A 64 -2.05 -9.72 10.47
N ALA A 65 -2.75 -8.57 10.49
CA ALA A 65 -3.80 -8.29 9.52
C ALA A 65 -3.26 -8.16 8.08
N ILE A 66 -2.11 -7.49 7.91
CA ILE A 66 -1.47 -7.32 6.60
C ILE A 66 -0.98 -8.67 6.05
N VAL A 67 -0.26 -9.45 6.86
CA VAL A 67 0.24 -10.79 6.47
C VAL A 67 -0.93 -11.73 6.13
N SER A 68 -2.01 -11.70 6.92
CA SER A 68 -3.20 -12.51 6.63
C SER A 68 -3.89 -12.14 5.32
N TYR A 69 -3.80 -10.87 4.90
CA TYR A 69 -4.43 -10.39 3.66
C TYR A 69 -3.52 -10.59 2.43
N GLU A 70 -2.20 -10.51 2.62
CA GLU A 70 -1.20 -10.55 1.56
C GLU A 70 -0.51 -11.93 1.51
N PRO A 71 -1.03 -12.89 0.74
CA PRO A 71 -0.49 -14.25 0.69
C PRO A 71 0.96 -14.33 0.16
N GLY A 72 1.45 -13.26 -0.48
CA GLY A 72 2.80 -13.15 -1.00
C GLY A 72 3.81 -12.49 -0.05
N LEU A 73 3.39 -12.04 1.13
CA LEU A 73 4.30 -11.56 2.17
C LEU A 73 4.70 -12.74 3.05
N THR A 74 5.91 -13.26 2.84
CA THR A 74 6.56 -14.13 3.83
C THR A 74 7.13 -13.26 4.94
N GLU A 75 6.91 -13.64 6.20
CA GLU A 75 7.71 -13.12 7.30
C GLU A 75 9.16 -13.54 7.05
N GLU A 76 10.03 -12.59 6.67
CA GLU A 76 11.48 -12.86 6.68
C GLU A 76 11.91 -12.94 8.16
N GLU A 77 12.53 -14.08 8.52
CA GLU A 77 13.04 -14.42 9.86
C GLU A 77 14.12 -13.45 10.38
#